data_AF-A0AAV5SQP9-F1
#
_entry.id   AF-A0AAV5SQP9-F1
#
_cell.length_a   1.000
_cell.length_b   1.000
_cell.length_c   1.000
_cell.angle_alpha   90.00
_cell.angle_beta   90.00
_cell.angle_gamma   90.00
#
_symmetry.space_group_name_H-M   'P 1'
#
loop_
_entity.id
_entity.type
_entity.pdbx_description
1 polymer ?
#
loop_
_entity_poly.entity_id
_entity_poly.type
_entity_poly.pdbx_seq_one_letter_code
_entity_poly.pdbx_strand_id
1 'polypeptide(L)'
;MEQAVILSRRYLYESPYNEPYFIILTNTMSMAWLNVILSWIGYFFFGYILYCCVKNGVFLKRSQDVFLILIFAFAFDLIEMRMHLFFIFELGEKTEKFAAWGSGFVPTTAGACTIALYLSFLNFFIIYVEAIVSIRRFVISFCRMLITFSFVYISIGIVFTIKLLYLFATFVWGEADSSSLICTRYYGLRYPFLASLFVWMLTLPIAPITSLLIIIRRQLKKDHDHQDSGISAMILTSSLSMAVLFVSFVLSSSYRQDPPWVLTAVNTVASTFQDFRILFQCILAVTFVSDIRGAVIASFSDFSRKHLPIVSDIRGAFTTIISRFTRESNIDSSTVSNGEFVDTKSPEKINVNRAEAVSLI
;
A
#
# COMPACT_ATOMS: atom_id res chain seq x y z
N MET A 1 10.16 23.22 -36.56
CA MET A 1 9.27 22.04 -36.70
C MET A 1 9.97 20.86 -37.36
N GLU A 2 10.61 21.01 -38.53
CA GLU A 2 11.32 19.90 -39.20
C GLU A 2 12.42 19.22 -38.37
N GLN A 3 13.24 19.98 -37.63
CA GLN A 3 14.26 19.38 -36.74
C GLN A 3 13.65 18.53 -35.62
N ALA A 4 12.48 18.90 -35.10
CA ALA A 4 11.78 18.11 -34.09
C ALA A 4 11.21 16.81 -34.68
N VAL A 5 10.76 16.84 -35.94
CA VAL A 5 10.26 15.66 -36.67
C VAL A 5 11.42 14.71 -37.07
N ILE A 6 12.59 15.26 -37.40
CA ILE A 6 13.79 14.46 -37.72
C ILE A 6 14.36 13.81 -36.45
N LEU A 7 14.35 14.52 -35.31
CA LEU A 7 14.72 13.94 -34.01
C LEU A 7 13.73 12.86 -33.60
N SER A 8 12.41 13.09 -33.69
CA SER A 8 11.43 12.06 -33.33
C SER A 8 11.53 10.81 -34.21
N ARG A 9 11.83 10.95 -35.51
CA ARG A 9 12.09 9.80 -36.40
C ARG A 9 13.37 9.03 -36.06
N ARG A 10 14.44 9.68 -35.60
CA ARG A 10 15.65 8.96 -35.15
C ARG A 10 15.40 8.18 -33.86
N TYR A 11 14.68 8.76 -32.89
CA TYR A 11 14.30 8.06 -31.66
C TYR A 11 13.33 6.89 -31.90
N LEU A 12 12.61 6.86 -33.02
CA LEU A 12 11.72 5.77 -33.40
C LEU A 12 12.42 4.54 -34.00
N TYR A 13 13.68 4.67 -34.45
CA TYR A 13 14.39 3.59 -35.16
C TYR A 13 15.49 2.91 -34.34
N GLU A 14 16.03 3.56 -33.31
CA GLU A 14 16.87 2.88 -32.32
C GLU A 14 15.99 2.29 -31.22
N SER A 15 16.04 0.97 -31.06
CA SER A 15 15.28 0.26 -30.05
C SER A 15 15.54 0.89 -28.67
N PRO A 16 14.50 1.36 -27.94
CA PRO A 16 14.66 2.00 -26.61
C PRO A 16 15.28 1.06 -25.57
N TYR A 17 15.48 -0.20 -25.92
CA TYR A 17 16.16 -1.21 -25.12
C TYR A 17 17.69 -1.15 -25.18
N ASN A 18 18.29 -0.24 -25.96
CA ASN A 18 19.75 -0.07 -26.00
C ASN A 18 20.29 0.88 -24.93
N GLU A 19 19.46 1.79 -24.44
CA GLU A 19 19.82 2.75 -23.40
C GLU A 19 18.89 2.62 -22.18
N PRO A 20 19.33 3.05 -20.99
CA PRO A 20 18.51 3.02 -19.79
C PRO A 20 17.45 4.14 -19.78
N TYR A 21 16.19 3.71 -19.80
CA TYR A 21 15.02 4.56 -19.63
C TYR A 21 14.12 4.02 -18.51
N PHE A 22 13.52 4.91 -17.73
CA PHE A 22 12.35 4.58 -16.92
C PHE A 22 11.13 4.43 -17.81
N ILE A 23 10.32 3.41 -17.54
CA ILE A 23 9.08 3.11 -18.26
C ILE A 23 7.93 3.71 -17.45
N ILE A 24 7.14 4.60 -18.07
CA ILE A 24 6.01 5.26 -17.43
C ILE A 24 4.74 4.87 -18.18
N LEU A 25 3.92 4.05 -17.52
CA LEU A 25 2.61 3.67 -18.02
C LEU A 25 1.57 4.63 -17.45
N THR A 26 0.60 5.10 -18.23
CA THR A 26 -0.41 6.07 -17.77
C THR A 26 -1.18 5.60 -16.53
N ASN A 27 -1.50 4.30 -16.46
CA ASN A 27 -2.16 3.68 -15.30
C ASN A 27 -1.29 3.67 -14.02
N THR A 28 0.03 3.85 -14.15
CA THR A 28 0.93 3.85 -12.97
C THR A 28 0.82 5.13 -12.16
N MET A 29 0.45 6.27 -12.76
CA MET A 29 0.35 7.54 -12.04
C MET A 29 -0.85 7.59 -11.08
N SER A 30 -2.03 7.16 -11.54
CA SER A 30 -3.22 7.09 -10.68
C SER A 30 -3.03 6.07 -9.54
N MET A 31 -2.42 4.91 -9.84
CA MET A 31 -2.10 3.91 -8.81
C MET A 31 -1.03 4.41 -7.83
N ALA A 32 -0.02 5.16 -8.30
CA ALA A 32 0.98 5.77 -7.41
C ALA A 32 0.34 6.78 -6.45
N TRP A 33 -0.57 7.63 -6.91
CA TRP A 33 -1.31 8.56 -6.06
C TRP A 33 -2.17 7.82 -5.02
N LEU A 34 -2.90 6.80 -5.47
CA LEU A 34 -3.71 5.96 -4.59
C LEU A 34 -2.86 5.28 -3.52
N ASN A 35 -1.69 4.75 -3.90
CA ASN A 35 -0.75 4.14 -2.98
C ASN A 35 -0.26 5.15 -1.94
N VAL A 36 0.21 6.34 -2.37
CA VAL A 36 0.62 7.40 -1.44
C VAL A 36 -0.50 7.72 -0.43
N ILE A 37 -1.73 7.95 -0.88
CA ILE A 37 -2.86 8.28 0.01
C ILE A 37 -3.13 7.14 1.01
N LEU A 38 -3.15 5.89 0.55
CA LEU A 38 -3.44 4.73 1.40
C LEU A 38 -2.28 4.40 2.36
N SER A 39 -1.03 4.59 1.94
CA SER A 39 0.15 4.53 2.82
C SER A 39 0.04 5.56 3.94
N TRP A 40 -0.32 6.82 3.65
CA TRP A 40 -0.55 7.84 4.69
C TRP A 40 -1.59 7.43 5.72
N ILE A 41 -2.72 6.87 5.27
CA ILE A 41 -3.77 6.33 6.16
C ILE A 41 -3.21 5.15 6.98
N GLY A 42 -2.45 4.26 6.34
CA GLY A 42 -1.77 3.14 6.99
C GLY A 42 -0.78 3.58 8.06
N TYR A 43 0.02 4.63 7.82
CA TYR A 43 0.98 5.17 8.79
C TYR A 43 0.28 5.80 9.99
N PHE A 44 -0.79 6.56 9.75
CA PHE A 44 -1.61 7.09 10.82
C PHE A 44 -2.18 5.96 11.68
N PHE A 45 -2.71 4.90 11.04
CA PHE A 45 -3.28 3.76 11.73
C PHE A 45 -2.22 2.94 12.49
N PHE A 46 -1.03 2.76 11.91
CA PHE A 46 0.11 2.13 12.58
C PHE A 46 0.54 2.91 13.82
N GLY A 47 0.71 4.24 13.70
CA GLY A 47 1.03 5.11 14.83
C GLY A 47 -0.04 5.07 15.92
N TYR A 48 -1.32 5.05 15.53
CA TYR A 48 -2.43 4.91 16.47
C TYR A 48 -2.42 3.56 17.21
N ILE A 49 -2.21 2.44 16.51
CA ILE A 49 -2.06 1.12 17.12
C ILE A 49 -0.89 1.11 18.10
N LEU A 50 0.27 1.64 17.70
CA LEU A 50 1.45 1.71 18.54
C LEU A 50 1.18 2.50 19.83
N TYR A 51 0.58 3.69 19.70
CA TYR A 51 0.15 4.50 20.84
C TYR A 51 -0.79 3.73 21.78
N CYS A 52 -1.85 3.11 21.25
CA CYS A 52 -2.81 2.34 22.04
C CYS A 52 -2.13 1.18 22.78
N CYS A 53 -1.24 0.44 22.11
CA CYS A 53 -0.56 -0.71 22.71
C CYS A 53 0.49 -0.31 23.75
N VAL A 54 1.17 0.83 23.59
CA VAL A 54 2.08 1.37 24.61
C VAL A 54 1.27 1.83 25.82
N LYS A 55 0.21 2.61 25.63
CA LYS A 55 -0.66 3.10 26.70
C LYS A 55 -1.23 1.96 27.56
N ASN A 56 -1.61 0.85 26.92
CA ASN A 56 -2.21 -0.32 27.60
C ASN A 56 -1.20 -1.41 27.98
N GLY A 57 0.12 -1.18 27.83
CA GLY A 57 1.15 -2.16 28.22
C GLY A 57 1.21 -3.44 27.36
N VAL A 58 0.53 -3.47 26.21
CA VAL A 58 0.49 -4.62 25.29
C VAL A 58 1.74 -4.69 24.40
N PHE A 59 2.41 -3.55 24.17
CA PHE A 59 3.53 -3.45 23.23
C PHE A 59 4.66 -4.45 23.53
N LEU A 60 5.17 -4.49 24.77
CA LEU A 60 6.29 -5.36 25.14
C LEU A 60 5.96 -6.84 24.94
N LYS A 61 4.73 -7.26 25.29
CA LYS A 61 4.24 -8.64 25.14
C LYS A 61 4.23 -9.11 23.68
N ARG A 62 3.99 -8.21 22.73
CA ARG A 62 3.84 -8.54 21.30
C ARG A 62 4.93 -7.93 20.41
N SER A 63 5.97 -7.37 21.01
CA SER A 63 7.07 -6.65 20.34
C SER A 63 7.80 -7.53 19.31
N GLN A 64 8.01 -8.80 19.64
CA GLN A 64 8.85 -9.72 18.87
C GLN A 64 8.09 -10.58 17.85
N ASP A 65 6.76 -10.50 17.83
CA ASP A 65 5.93 -11.22 16.88
C ASP A 65 5.22 -10.23 15.96
N VAL A 66 4.13 -9.61 16.43
CA VAL A 66 3.28 -8.74 15.60
C VAL A 66 3.97 -7.43 15.25
N PHE A 67 4.56 -6.75 16.24
CA PHE A 67 5.21 -5.47 16.00
C PHE A 67 6.48 -5.60 15.16
N LEU A 68 7.20 -6.71 15.26
CA LEU A 68 8.32 -6.99 14.37
C LEU A 68 7.84 -6.98 12.90
N ILE A 69 6.77 -7.71 12.59
CA ILE A 69 6.20 -7.74 11.23
C ILE A 69 5.71 -6.35 10.81
N LEU A 70 4.97 -5.64 11.67
CA LEU A 70 4.45 -4.30 11.35
C LEU A 70 5.56 -3.26 11.14
N ILE A 71 6.64 -3.30 11.94
CA ILE A 71 7.79 -2.38 11.79
C ILE A 71 8.50 -2.65 10.45
N PHE A 72 8.71 -3.92 10.09
CA PHE A 72 9.29 -4.25 8.80
C PHE A 72 8.39 -3.83 7.64
N ALA A 73 7.08 -4.05 7.74
CA ALA A 73 6.13 -3.57 6.74
C ALA A 73 6.17 -2.06 6.61
N PHE A 74 6.17 -1.33 7.71
CA PHE A 74 6.28 0.13 7.71
C PHE A 74 7.59 0.60 7.06
N ALA A 75 8.72 -0.03 7.38
CA ALA A 75 10.01 0.36 6.82
C ALA A 75 10.08 0.15 5.29
N PHE A 76 9.57 -0.97 4.78
CA PHE A 76 9.55 -1.21 3.33
C PHE A 76 8.52 -0.37 2.61
N ASP A 77 7.35 -0.14 3.22
CA ASP A 77 6.32 0.74 2.68
C ASP A 77 6.83 2.19 2.55
N LEU A 78 7.63 2.69 3.49
CA LEU A 78 8.29 4.00 3.36
C LEU A 78 9.24 4.07 2.16
N ILE A 79 9.97 2.99 1.87
CA ILE A 79 10.87 2.90 0.72
C ILE A 79 10.06 2.90 -0.58
N GLU A 80 8.98 2.12 -0.64
CA GLU A 80 8.07 2.05 -1.77
C GLU A 80 7.32 3.37 -2.01
N MET A 81 6.78 3.98 -0.96
CA MET A 81 6.16 5.31 -1.04
C MET A 81 7.16 6.33 -1.60
N ARG A 82 8.42 6.30 -1.15
CA ARG A 82 9.46 7.19 -1.71
C ARG A 82 9.65 6.99 -3.21
N MET A 83 9.64 5.74 -3.68
CA MET A 83 9.69 5.44 -5.11
C MET A 83 8.47 6.02 -5.84
N HIS A 84 7.25 5.85 -5.31
CA HIS A 84 6.04 6.43 -5.90
C HIS A 84 6.05 7.97 -5.92
N LEU A 85 6.54 8.61 -4.86
CA LEU A 85 6.69 10.08 -4.82
C LEU A 85 7.70 10.56 -5.87
N PHE A 86 8.80 9.82 -6.07
CA PHE A 86 9.75 10.09 -7.15
C PHE A 86 9.09 9.96 -8.53
N PHE A 87 8.27 8.93 -8.75
CA PHE A 87 7.48 8.79 -9.98
C PHE A 87 6.53 9.98 -10.19
N ILE A 88 5.78 10.38 -9.17
CA ILE A 88 4.78 11.45 -9.27
C ILE A 88 5.45 12.80 -9.54
N PHE A 89 6.39 13.21 -8.68
CA PHE A 89 6.90 14.58 -8.70
C PHE A 89 8.04 14.79 -9.70
N GLU A 90 8.94 13.83 -9.83
CA GLU A 90 10.14 14.02 -10.66
C GLU A 90 9.97 13.49 -12.08
N LEU A 91 9.27 12.37 -12.21
CA LEU A 91 9.01 11.76 -13.51
C LEU A 91 7.70 12.27 -14.13
N GLY A 92 6.68 12.63 -13.35
CA GLY A 92 5.41 13.16 -13.85
C GLY A 92 5.58 14.41 -14.72
N GLU A 93 6.32 15.42 -14.22
CA GLU A 93 6.57 16.66 -14.98
C GLU A 93 7.35 16.41 -16.28
N LYS A 94 8.31 15.48 -16.23
CA LYS A 94 9.08 15.06 -17.42
C LYS A 94 8.18 14.30 -18.40
N THR A 95 7.26 13.48 -17.89
CA THR A 95 6.33 12.68 -18.69
C THR A 95 5.43 13.57 -19.53
N GLU A 96 4.89 14.67 -19.01
CA GLU A 96 4.06 15.56 -19.83
C GLU A 96 4.84 16.12 -21.04
N LYS A 97 6.13 16.43 -20.85
CA LYS A 97 7.03 16.89 -21.92
C LYS A 97 7.32 15.78 -22.94
N PHE A 98 7.52 14.53 -22.50
CA PHE A 98 7.81 13.39 -23.38
C PHE A 98 6.56 12.71 -23.97
N ALA A 99 5.40 12.81 -23.32
CA ALA A 99 4.11 12.32 -23.80
C ALA A 99 3.64 13.15 -24.99
N ALA A 100 3.94 14.45 -25.02
CA ALA A 100 3.80 15.29 -26.21
C ALA A 100 4.62 14.77 -27.40
N TRP A 101 5.63 13.94 -27.16
CA TRP A 101 6.52 13.35 -28.16
C TRP A 101 6.19 11.87 -28.42
N GLY A 102 5.14 11.33 -27.79
CA GLY A 102 4.66 9.96 -27.98
C GLY A 102 5.47 8.87 -27.27
N SER A 103 6.43 9.22 -26.41
CA SER A 103 7.29 8.24 -25.73
C SER A 103 7.08 8.25 -24.21
N GLY A 104 6.56 7.16 -23.64
CA GLY A 104 6.45 6.93 -22.19
C GLY A 104 7.79 6.55 -21.52
N PHE A 105 8.91 7.08 -22.03
CA PHE A 105 10.27 6.73 -21.63
C PHE A 105 11.00 7.97 -21.13
N VAL A 106 11.60 7.90 -19.94
CA VAL A 106 12.41 9.00 -19.39
C VAL A 106 13.86 8.55 -19.24
N PRO A 107 14.84 9.24 -19.88
CA PRO A 107 16.24 8.84 -19.86
C PRO A 107 16.80 8.86 -18.43
N THR A 108 17.60 7.86 -18.10
CA THR A 108 18.19 7.68 -16.77
C THR A 108 19.56 6.99 -16.86
N THR A 109 20.08 6.48 -15.75
CA THR A 109 21.31 5.66 -15.72
C THR A 109 20.96 4.22 -15.39
N ALA A 110 21.74 3.27 -15.93
CA ALA A 110 21.59 1.85 -15.58
C ALA A 110 21.72 1.61 -14.07
N GLY A 111 22.56 2.41 -13.38
CA GLY A 111 22.69 2.37 -11.93
C GLY A 111 21.40 2.75 -11.21
N ALA A 112 20.77 3.86 -11.58
CA ALA A 112 19.49 4.26 -11.00
C ALA A 112 18.39 3.21 -11.24
N CYS A 113 18.34 2.63 -12.44
CA CYS A 113 17.43 1.53 -12.76
C CYS A 113 17.69 0.27 -11.92
N THR A 114 18.95 -0.06 -11.68
CA THR A 114 19.34 -1.19 -10.83
C THR A 114 18.86 -0.98 -9.39
N ILE A 115 19.03 0.23 -8.84
CA ILE A 115 18.52 0.58 -7.51
C ILE A 115 17.00 0.49 -7.48
N ALA A 116 16.31 1.11 -8.44
CA ALA A 116 14.84 1.10 -8.49
C ALA A 116 14.29 -0.33 -8.52
N LEU A 117 14.82 -1.17 -9.41
CA LEU A 117 14.41 -2.57 -9.53
C LEU A 117 14.70 -3.34 -8.23
N TYR A 118 15.87 -3.13 -7.62
CA TYR A 118 16.22 -3.77 -6.36
C TYR A 118 15.31 -3.33 -5.20
N LEU A 119 15.00 -2.04 -5.09
CA LEU A 119 14.08 -1.52 -4.08
C LEU A 119 12.67 -2.10 -4.25
N SER A 120 12.17 -2.24 -5.49
CA SER A 120 10.89 -2.92 -5.73
C SER A 120 10.91 -4.39 -5.31
N PHE A 121 12.05 -5.07 -5.44
CA PHE A 121 12.21 -6.44 -4.96
C PHE A 121 12.45 -6.57 -3.46
N LEU A 122 12.90 -5.51 -2.78
CA LEU A 122 13.04 -5.51 -1.32
C LEU A 122 11.71 -5.72 -0.60
N ASN A 123 10.59 -5.39 -1.25
CA ASN A 123 9.25 -5.66 -0.73
C ASN A 123 8.96 -7.14 -0.48
N PHE A 124 9.70 -8.07 -1.09
CA PHE A 124 9.60 -9.50 -0.79
C PHE A 124 10.37 -9.91 0.48
N PHE A 125 11.19 -9.02 1.05
CA PHE A 125 12.01 -9.33 2.23
C PHE A 125 11.18 -9.70 3.46
N ILE A 126 10.02 -9.08 3.59
CA ILE A 126 9.04 -9.37 4.64
C ILE A 126 8.52 -10.83 4.61
N ILE A 127 8.57 -11.53 3.47
CA ILE A 127 8.25 -12.96 3.42
C ILE A 127 9.24 -13.75 4.29
N TYR A 128 10.52 -13.37 4.30
CA TYR A 128 11.49 -14.00 5.18
C TYR A 128 11.18 -13.72 6.65
N VAL A 129 10.77 -12.49 6.98
CA VAL A 129 10.38 -12.12 8.36
C VAL A 129 9.18 -12.96 8.80
N GLU A 130 8.14 -13.05 7.97
CA GLU A 130 6.94 -13.86 8.23
C GLU A 130 7.28 -15.35 8.36
N ALA A 131 8.15 -15.88 7.50
CA ALA A 131 8.60 -17.27 7.55
C ALA A 131 9.41 -17.56 8.82
N ILE A 132 10.39 -16.73 9.17
CA ILE A 132 11.23 -16.91 10.37
C ILE A 132 10.38 -16.83 11.65
N VAL A 133 9.49 -15.84 11.74
CA VAL A 133 8.56 -15.72 12.88
C VAL A 133 7.63 -16.94 12.94
N SER A 134 7.11 -17.41 11.81
CA SER A 134 6.23 -18.58 11.78
C SER A 134 6.96 -19.88 12.13
N ILE A 135 8.21 -20.08 11.67
CA ILE A 135 9.07 -21.21 12.07
C ILE A 135 9.29 -21.20 13.58
N ARG A 136 9.68 -20.05 14.16
CA ARG A 136 9.88 -19.93 15.60
C ARG A 136 8.63 -20.36 16.37
N ARG A 137 7.47 -19.83 15.98
CA ARG A 137 6.19 -20.15 16.64
C ARG A 137 5.79 -21.61 16.45
N PHE A 138 6.09 -22.18 15.28
CA PHE A 138 5.89 -23.59 15.00
C PHE A 138 6.74 -24.46 15.93
N VAL A 139 8.05 -24.20 16.03
CA VAL A 139 8.95 -25.00 16.88
C VAL A 139 8.57 -24.91 18.36
N ILE A 140 8.25 -23.71 18.86
CA ILE A 140 7.78 -23.54 20.26
C ILE A 140 6.49 -24.35 20.50
N SER A 141 5.55 -24.31 19.56
CA SER A 141 4.24 -24.98 19.70
C SER A 141 4.30 -26.51 19.51
N PHE A 142 5.08 -26.97 18.53
CA PHE A 142 5.15 -28.39 18.15
C PHE A 142 6.22 -29.14 18.92
N CYS A 143 7.45 -28.63 18.91
CA CYS A 143 8.61 -29.27 19.51
C CYS A 143 8.77 -28.94 21.00
N ARG A 144 8.04 -27.94 21.52
CA ARG A 144 8.18 -27.45 22.91
C ARG A 144 9.61 -27.04 23.25
N MET A 145 10.39 -26.64 22.25
CA MET A 145 11.76 -26.15 22.43
C MET A 145 11.73 -24.63 22.63
N LEU A 146 12.48 -24.15 23.62
CA LEU A 146 12.64 -22.73 23.87
C LEU A 146 13.65 -22.16 22.87
N ILE A 147 13.15 -21.55 21.79
CA ILE A 147 13.96 -20.77 20.86
C ILE A 147 14.04 -19.32 21.35
N THR A 148 15.27 -18.84 21.54
CA THR A 148 15.56 -17.45 21.91
C THR A 148 15.24 -16.49 20.76
N PHE A 149 14.87 -15.26 21.09
CA PHE A 149 14.59 -14.23 20.09
C PHE A 149 15.82 -13.86 19.26
N SER A 150 17.03 -14.08 19.79
CA SER A 150 18.29 -13.89 19.06
C SER A 150 18.30 -14.66 17.74
N PHE A 151 17.69 -15.86 17.69
CA PHE A 151 17.57 -16.63 16.45
C PHE A 151 16.86 -15.85 15.32
N VAL A 152 15.78 -15.12 15.66
CA VAL A 152 15.00 -14.35 14.68
C VAL A 152 15.83 -13.19 14.13
N TYR A 153 16.42 -12.38 15.02
CA TYR A 153 17.20 -11.20 14.61
C TYR A 153 18.48 -11.57 13.86
N ILE A 154 19.19 -12.63 14.30
CA ILE A 154 20.39 -13.12 13.60
C ILE A 154 20.01 -13.60 12.19
N SER A 155 18.93 -14.38 12.06
CA SER A 155 18.48 -14.87 10.75
C SER A 155 18.09 -13.72 9.81
N ILE A 156 17.35 -12.73 10.30
CA ILE A 156 16.99 -11.53 9.53
C ILE A 156 18.25 -10.75 9.12
N GLY A 157 19.20 -10.56 10.04
CA GLY A 157 20.46 -9.87 9.76
C GLY A 157 21.30 -10.56 8.69
N ILE A 158 21.34 -11.90 8.70
CA ILE A 158 22.03 -12.70 7.67
C ILE A 158 21.36 -12.49 6.30
N VAL A 159 20.03 -12.61 6.21
CA VAL A 159 19.32 -12.42 4.93
C VAL A 159 19.52 -10.99 4.41
N PHE A 160 19.46 -9.99 5.28
CA PHE A 160 19.68 -8.59 4.92
C PHE A 160 21.11 -8.37 4.39
N THR A 161 22.10 -8.91 5.08
CA THR A 161 23.52 -8.82 4.68
C THR A 161 23.77 -9.48 3.33
N ILE A 162 23.22 -10.68 3.10
CA ILE A 162 23.33 -11.38 1.81
C ILE A 162 22.73 -10.54 0.68
N LYS A 163 21.57 -9.91 0.92
CA LYS A 163 20.92 -9.06 -0.07
C LYS A 163 21.73 -7.80 -0.38
N LEU A 164 22.29 -7.15 0.64
CA LEU A 164 23.21 -6.02 0.46
C LEU A 164 24.47 -6.40 -0.33
N LEU A 165 25.09 -7.53 0.00
CA LEU A 165 26.25 -8.05 -0.73
C LEU A 165 25.89 -8.37 -2.19
N TYR A 166 24.70 -8.91 -2.43
CA TYR A 166 24.19 -9.16 -3.77
C TYR A 166 24.01 -7.86 -4.58
N LEU A 167 23.45 -6.81 -3.97
CA LEU A 167 23.34 -5.49 -4.60
C LEU A 167 24.73 -4.94 -4.96
N PHE A 168 25.67 -4.99 -4.04
CA PHE A 168 27.04 -4.54 -4.28
C PHE A 168 27.71 -5.34 -5.41
N ALA A 169 27.60 -6.66 -5.37
CA ALA A 169 28.10 -7.54 -6.42
C ALA A 169 27.50 -7.21 -7.80
N THR A 170 26.22 -6.83 -7.83
CA THR A 170 25.54 -6.43 -9.06
C THR A 170 26.12 -5.14 -9.67
N PHE A 171 26.59 -4.20 -8.85
CA PHE A 171 27.27 -3.01 -9.36
C PHE A 171 28.69 -3.27 -9.88
N VAL A 172 29.40 -4.22 -9.26
CA VAL A 172 30.81 -4.50 -9.60
C VAL A 172 30.92 -5.47 -10.78
N TRP A 173 30.09 -6.50 -10.82
CA TRP A 173 30.17 -7.60 -11.78
C TRP A 173 28.92 -7.77 -12.65
N GLY A 174 27.87 -6.96 -12.44
CA GLY A 174 26.63 -7.08 -13.19
C GLY A 174 26.79 -6.74 -14.66
N GLU A 175 26.14 -7.52 -15.50
CA GLU A 175 26.04 -7.25 -16.93
C GLU A 175 24.78 -6.44 -17.21
N ALA A 176 24.80 -5.61 -18.25
CA ALA A 176 23.64 -4.84 -18.65
C ALA A 176 22.58 -5.79 -19.26
N ASP A 177 21.47 -5.96 -18.55
CA ASP A 177 20.33 -6.76 -18.99
C ASP A 177 19.11 -5.87 -19.24
N SER A 178 18.14 -6.39 -19.99
CA SER A 178 16.91 -5.69 -20.32
C SER A 178 15.75 -6.08 -19.41
N SER A 179 14.91 -5.13 -19.04
CA SER A 179 13.66 -5.38 -18.32
C SER A 179 12.52 -4.57 -18.95
N SER A 180 11.30 -4.99 -18.69
CA SER A 180 10.09 -4.26 -19.10
C SER A 180 9.21 -3.86 -17.91
N LEU A 181 9.71 -4.07 -16.67
CA LEU A 181 8.92 -3.81 -15.46
C LEU A 181 8.95 -2.33 -15.06
N ILE A 182 10.14 -1.78 -14.87
CA ILE A 182 10.35 -0.40 -14.36
C ILE A 182 11.30 0.37 -15.27
N CYS A 183 12.29 -0.32 -15.81
CA CYS A 183 13.34 0.25 -16.64
C CYS A 183 13.66 -0.67 -17.82
N THR A 184 14.11 -0.08 -18.92
CA THR A 184 14.55 -0.83 -20.11
C THR A 184 15.87 -1.55 -19.91
N ARG A 185 16.82 -0.98 -19.15
CA ARG A 185 18.16 -1.54 -18.87
C ARG A 185 18.55 -1.42 -17.40
N TYR A 186 19.17 -2.46 -16.87
CA TYR A 186 19.70 -2.51 -15.50
C TYR A 186 20.93 -3.43 -15.43
N TYR A 187 21.73 -3.33 -14.36
CA TYR A 187 22.79 -4.29 -14.10
C TYR A 187 22.20 -5.51 -13.38
N GLY A 188 22.46 -6.70 -13.92
CA GLY A 188 21.95 -7.94 -13.39
C GLY A 188 23.02 -9.02 -13.32
N LEU A 189 22.91 -9.90 -12.32
CA LEU A 189 23.68 -11.14 -12.27
C LEU A 189 22.70 -12.32 -12.40
N ARG A 190 22.72 -12.99 -13.55
CA ARG A 190 21.73 -14.00 -13.92
C ARG A 190 21.64 -15.17 -12.93
N TYR A 191 22.77 -15.77 -12.55
CA TYR A 191 22.77 -16.94 -11.65
C TYR A 191 22.36 -16.60 -10.22
N PRO A 192 22.89 -15.55 -9.57
CA PRO A 192 22.41 -15.15 -8.25
C PRO A 192 20.94 -14.72 -8.24
N PHE A 193 20.45 -14.08 -9.32
CA PHE A 193 19.02 -13.77 -9.45
C PHE A 193 18.16 -15.04 -9.46
N LEU A 194 18.53 -16.05 -10.26
CA LEU A 194 17.85 -17.35 -10.29
C LEU A 194 17.91 -18.06 -8.93
N ALA A 195 19.07 -18.04 -8.26
CA ALA A 195 19.20 -18.59 -6.91
C ALA A 195 18.28 -17.87 -5.91
N SER A 196 18.19 -16.54 -5.99
CA SER A 196 17.29 -15.73 -5.16
C SER A 196 15.82 -16.08 -5.42
N LEU A 197 15.41 -16.23 -6.69
CA LEU A 197 14.06 -16.66 -7.05
C LEU A 197 13.74 -18.05 -6.50
N PHE A 198 14.69 -18.99 -6.58
CA PHE A 198 14.53 -20.33 -6.04
C PHE A 198 14.36 -20.32 -4.51
N VAL A 199 15.17 -19.54 -3.81
CA VAL A 199 15.03 -19.36 -2.36
C VAL A 199 13.69 -18.74 -2.00
N TRP A 200 13.19 -17.77 -2.77
CA TRP A 200 11.85 -17.22 -2.58
C TRP A 200 10.76 -18.28 -2.76
N MET A 201 10.83 -19.08 -3.83
CA MET A 201 9.90 -20.18 -4.07
C MET A 201 9.85 -21.19 -2.92
N LEU A 202 11.01 -21.50 -2.33
CA LEU A 202 11.07 -22.39 -1.16
C LEU A 202 10.55 -21.72 0.12
N THR A 203 10.72 -20.41 0.27
CA THR A 203 10.36 -19.69 1.50
C THR A 203 8.87 -19.33 1.57
N LEU A 204 8.27 -18.99 0.43
CA LEU A 204 6.86 -18.60 0.30
C LEU A 204 5.87 -19.56 0.97
N PRO A 205 5.95 -20.89 0.78
CA PRO A 205 4.99 -21.82 1.38
C PRO A 205 5.24 -22.03 2.89
N ILE A 206 6.41 -21.66 3.42
CA ILE A 206 6.75 -21.96 4.83
C ILE A 206 5.77 -21.27 5.77
N ALA A 207 5.66 -19.94 5.71
CA ALA A 207 4.80 -19.16 6.61
C ALA A 207 3.32 -19.60 6.60
N PRO A 208 2.65 -19.79 5.45
CA PRO A 208 1.26 -20.24 5.45
C PRO A 208 1.12 -21.68 5.93
N ILE A 209 2.03 -22.61 5.55
CA ILE A 209 1.96 -24.00 6.00
C ILE A 209 2.16 -24.09 7.52
N THR A 210 3.20 -23.49 8.07
CA THR A 210 3.48 -23.54 9.51
C THR A 210 2.36 -22.87 10.32
N SER A 211 1.81 -21.75 9.83
CA SER A 211 0.69 -21.07 10.47
C SER A 211 -0.59 -21.91 10.45
N LEU A 212 -0.90 -22.55 9.32
CA LEU A 212 -2.04 -23.44 9.18
C LEU A 212 -1.93 -24.66 10.11
N LEU A 213 -0.74 -25.29 10.17
CA LEU A 213 -0.48 -26.42 11.07
C LEU A 213 -0.69 -26.05 12.55
N ILE A 214 -0.26 -24.84 12.96
CA ILE A 214 -0.49 -24.34 14.32
C ILE A 214 -1.99 -24.17 14.59
N ILE A 215 -2.74 -23.61 13.64
CA ILE A 215 -4.20 -23.42 13.79
C ILE A 215 -4.90 -24.78 13.91
N ILE A 216 -4.63 -25.72 13.00
CA ILE A 216 -5.23 -27.07 13.00
C ILE A 216 -4.94 -27.78 14.33
N ARG A 217 -3.67 -27.81 14.78
CA ARG A 217 -3.29 -28.47 16.04
C ARG A 217 -4.04 -27.90 17.25
N ARG A 218 -4.24 -26.58 17.30
CA ARG A 218 -4.96 -25.93 18.40
C ARG A 218 -6.43 -26.25 18.40
N GLN A 219 -7.06 -26.28 17.22
CA GLN A 219 -8.45 -26.71 17.07
C GLN A 219 -8.64 -28.16 17.55
N LEU A 220 -7.69 -29.06 17.20
CA LEU A 220 -7.74 -30.46 17.62
C LEU A 220 -7.54 -30.65 19.13
N LYS A 221 -6.63 -29.88 19.75
CA LYS A 221 -6.33 -30.01 21.19
C LYS A 221 -7.38 -29.39 22.10
N LYS A 222 -8.36 -28.64 21.57
CA LYS A 222 -9.29 -27.82 22.34
C LYS A 222 -8.57 -26.95 23.38
N ASP A 223 -7.36 -26.50 23.05
CA ASP A 223 -6.62 -25.58 23.92
C ASP A 223 -7.38 -24.25 23.95
N HIS A 224 -7.87 -23.87 25.13
CA HIS A 224 -8.62 -22.62 25.35
C HIS A 224 -7.77 -21.35 25.19
N ASP A 225 -6.46 -21.48 24.97
CA ASP A 225 -5.58 -20.33 24.75
C ASP A 225 -5.71 -19.78 23.32
N HIS A 226 -6.81 -19.05 23.09
CA HIS A 226 -7.17 -18.42 21.83
C HIS A 226 -6.29 -17.20 21.48
N GLN A 227 -5.43 -16.71 22.38
CA GLN A 227 -4.69 -15.47 22.12
C GLN A 227 -3.67 -15.61 20.99
N ASP A 228 -3.02 -16.77 20.90
CA ASP A 228 -1.97 -16.98 19.92
C ASP A 228 -2.48 -17.48 18.55
N SER A 229 -3.71 -17.99 18.46
CA SER A 229 -4.30 -18.39 17.17
C SER A 229 -4.52 -17.17 16.26
N GLY A 230 -4.85 -16.02 16.85
CA GLY A 230 -5.01 -14.75 16.14
C GLY A 230 -3.76 -14.31 15.38
N ILE A 231 -2.59 -14.41 16.00
CA ILE A 231 -1.32 -14.05 15.35
C ILE A 231 -1.01 -15.01 14.20
N SER A 232 -1.28 -16.31 14.35
CA SER A 232 -1.07 -17.27 13.26
C SER A 232 -2.03 -17.03 12.10
N ALA A 233 -3.29 -16.64 12.38
CA ALA A 233 -4.25 -16.24 11.35
C ALA A 233 -3.78 -14.98 10.60
N MET A 234 -3.29 -13.95 11.33
CA MET A 234 -2.72 -12.75 10.72
C MET A 234 -1.56 -13.10 9.77
N ILE A 235 -0.58 -13.90 10.23
CA ILE A 235 0.56 -14.32 9.40
C ILE A 235 0.08 -15.14 8.20
N LEU A 236 -0.86 -16.06 8.39
CA LEU A 236 -1.42 -16.89 7.32
C LEU A 236 -2.07 -16.01 6.24
N THR A 237 -2.93 -15.06 6.61
CA THR A 237 -3.62 -14.20 5.65
C THR A 237 -2.64 -13.29 4.90
N SER A 238 -1.68 -12.68 5.60
CA SER A 238 -0.64 -11.83 4.99
C SER A 238 0.24 -12.64 4.03
N SER A 239 0.79 -13.77 4.48
CA SER A 239 1.70 -14.60 3.67
C SER A 239 1.00 -15.30 2.49
N LEU A 240 -0.28 -15.68 2.64
CA LEU A 240 -1.05 -16.27 1.56
C LEU A 240 -1.25 -15.28 0.40
N SER A 241 -1.51 -14.00 0.71
CA SER A 241 -1.65 -12.96 -0.33
C SER A 241 -0.36 -12.81 -1.16
N MET A 242 0.81 -12.85 -0.49
CA MET A 242 2.11 -12.83 -1.16
C MET A 242 2.41 -14.08 -1.98
N ALA A 243 2.02 -15.26 -1.46
CA ALA A 243 2.16 -16.52 -2.19
C ALA A 243 1.31 -16.51 -3.47
N VAL A 244 0.06 -16.04 -3.39
CA VAL A 244 -0.80 -15.88 -4.56
C VAL A 244 -0.20 -14.90 -5.56
N LEU A 245 0.24 -13.71 -5.11
CA LEU A 245 0.90 -12.72 -5.98
C LEU A 245 2.10 -13.34 -6.71
N PHE A 246 2.98 -14.02 -5.99
CA PHE A 246 4.20 -14.58 -6.58
C PHE A 246 3.90 -15.72 -7.55
N VAL A 247 2.99 -16.64 -7.19
CA VAL A 247 2.58 -17.73 -8.08
C VAL A 247 1.93 -17.16 -9.34
N SER A 248 1.05 -16.16 -9.19
CA SER A 248 0.43 -15.48 -10.33
C SER A 248 1.46 -14.79 -11.22
N PHE A 249 2.46 -14.13 -10.64
CA PHE A 249 3.57 -13.52 -11.36
C PHE A 249 4.37 -14.55 -12.17
N VAL A 250 4.77 -15.66 -11.54
CA VAL A 250 5.53 -16.74 -12.20
C VAL A 250 4.72 -17.38 -13.34
N LEU A 251 3.45 -17.70 -13.07
CA LEU A 251 2.57 -18.25 -14.11
C LEU A 251 2.39 -17.27 -15.26
N SER A 252 2.17 -15.98 -14.97
CA SER A 252 1.99 -14.94 -15.98
C SER A 252 3.25 -14.81 -16.86
N SER A 253 4.44 -14.84 -16.24
CA SER A 253 5.72 -14.80 -16.97
C SER A 253 5.98 -16.02 -17.86
N SER A 254 5.29 -17.14 -17.60
CA SER A 254 5.41 -18.36 -18.42
C SER A 254 4.55 -18.31 -19.69
N TYR A 255 3.53 -17.45 -19.74
CA TYR A 255 2.71 -17.25 -20.93
C TYR A 255 3.40 -16.26 -21.88
N ARG A 256 3.84 -16.75 -23.05
CA ARG A 256 4.50 -15.91 -24.07
C ARG A 256 3.57 -14.94 -24.78
N GLN A 257 2.28 -15.26 -24.88
CA GLN A 257 1.25 -14.43 -25.53
C GLN A 257 -0.03 -14.56 -24.70
N ASP A 258 -0.48 -13.44 -24.14
CA ASP A 258 -1.72 -13.20 -23.40
C ASP A 258 -2.04 -14.18 -22.26
N PRO A 259 -1.66 -13.87 -21.00
CA PRO A 259 -2.10 -14.66 -19.86
C PRO A 259 -3.64 -14.68 -19.76
N PRO A 260 -4.25 -15.79 -19.31
CA PRO A 260 -5.70 -15.86 -19.11
C PRO A 260 -6.20 -14.69 -18.27
N TRP A 261 -7.36 -14.11 -18.62
CA TRP A 261 -7.91 -12.94 -17.91
C TRP A 261 -8.04 -13.16 -16.40
N VAL A 262 -8.32 -14.40 -15.97
CA VAL A 262 -8.38 -14.79 -14.55
C VAL A 262 -7.02 -14.59 -13.88
N LEU A 263 -5.93 -15.00 -14.53
CA LEU A 263 -4.58 -14.85 -14.00
C LEU A 263 -4.19 -13.38 -13.90
N THR A 264 -4.54 -12.58 -14.91
CA THR A 264 -4.37 -11.13 -14.89
C THR A 264 -5.16 -10.49 -13.76
N ALA A 265 -6.43 -10.85 -13.58
CA ALA A 265 -7.27 -10.32 -12.51
C ALA A 265 -6.71 -10.69 -11.12
N VAL A 266 -6.30 -11.94 -10.91
CA VAL A 266 -5.68 -12.39 -9.65
C VAL A 266 -4.37 -11.63 -9.40
N ASN A 267 -3.52 -11.47 -10.42
CA ASN A 267 -2.28 -10.71 -10.29
C ASN A 267 -2.54 -9.25 -9.94
N THR A 268 -3.51 -8.60 -10.60
CA THR A 268 -3.90 -7.22 -10.30
C THR A 268 -4.38 -7.09 -8.86
N VAL A 269 -5.33 -7.93 -8.43
CA VAL A 269 -5.85 -7.89 -7.05
C VAL A 269 -4.73 -8.13 -6.04
N ALA A 270 -3.90 -9.15 -6.26
CA ALA A 270 -2.81 -9.46 -5.36
C ALA A 270 -1.73 -8.35 -5.32
N SER A 271 -1.49 -7.68 -6.46
CA SER A 271 -0.61 -6.51 -6.51
C SER A 271 -1.19 -5.34 -5.73
N THR A 272 -2.50 -5.06 -5.85
CA THR A 272 -3.18 -4.04 -5.05
C THR A 272 -3.10 -4.31 -3.54
N PHE A 273 -3.23 -5.58 -3.13
CA PHE A 273 -3.04 -5.95 -1.72
C PHE A 273 -1.60 -5.69 -1.24
N GLN A 274 -0.62 -5.92 -2.11
CA GLN A 274 0.78 -5.71 -1.81
C GLN A 274 1.15 -4.21 -1.79
N ASP A 275 0.57 -3.40 -2.67
CA ASP A 275 0.74 -1.95 -2.67
C ASP A 275 0.20 -1.35 -1.36
N PHE A 276 -0.92 -1.85 -0.82
CA PHE A 276 -1.54 -1.34 0.42
C PHE A 276 -1.19 -2.18 1.66
N ARG A 277 -0.01 -2.79 1.64
CA ARG A 277 0.36 -3.81 2.62
C ARG A 277 0.31 -3.29 4.05
N ILE A 278 0.87 -2.12 4.35
CA ILE A 278 0.92 -1.61 5.73
C ILE A 278 -0.48 -1.43 6.30
N LEU A 279 -1.39 -0.83 5.53
CA LEU A 279 -2.78 -0.62 5.93
C LEU A 279 -3.47 -1.96 6.19
N PHE A 280 -3.31 -2.90 5.25
CA PHE A 280 -3.88 -4.24 5.39
C PHE A 280 -3.34 -4.98 6.62
N GLN A 281 -2.03 -4.94 6.85
CA GLN A 281 -1.43 -5.58 8.02
C GLN A 281 -1.89 -4.95 9.35
N CYS A 282 -2.07 -3.63 9.39
CA CYS A 282 -2.63 -2.97 10.57
C CYS A 282 -4.09 -3.39 10.81
N ILE A 283 -4.92 -3.48 9.76
CA ILE A 283 -6.29 -3.98 9.86
C ILE A 283 -6.31 -5.44 10.34
N LEU A 284 -5.45 -6.30 9.78
CA LEU A 284 -5.32 -7.69 10.21
C LEU A 284 -4.89 -7.79 11.67
N ALA A 285 -3.92 -6.98 12.10
CA ALA A 285 -3.45 -6.96 13.48
C ALA A 285 -4.57 -6.60 14.47
N VAL A 286 -5.35 -5.56 14.17
CA VAL A 286 -6.50 -5.16 15.00
C VAL A 286 -7.63 -6.20 14.96
N THR A 287 -7.86 -6.83 13.81
CA THR A 287 -8.97 -7.79 13.65
C THR A 287 -8.67 -9.12 14.33
N PHE A 288 -7.48 -9.68 14.10
CA PHE A 288 -7.14 -11.04 14.53
C PHE A 288 -6.46 -11.11 15.90
N VAL A 289 -5.69 -10.09 16.31
CA VAL A 289 -4.94 -10.13 17.57
C VAL A 289 -5.76 -9.51 18.70
N SER A 290 -6.36 -10.35 19.54
CA SER A 290 -7.29 -9.92 20.60
C SER A 290 -6.71 -8.87 21.55
N ASP A 291 -5.42 -8.99 21.90
CA ASP A 291 -4.74 -8.05 22.81
C ASP A 291 -4.64 -6.65 22.19
N ILE A 292 -4.33 -6.57 20.89
CA ILE A 292 -4.24 -5.31 20.13
C ILE A 292 -5.65 -4.74 19.96
N ARG A 293 -6.62 -5.58 19.58
CA ARG A 293 -8.02 -5.19 19.45
C ARG A 293 -8.56 -4.58 20.74
N GLY A 294 -8.31 -5.21 21.87
CA GLY A 294 -8.72 -4.72 23.18
C GLY A 294 -8.10 -3.36 23.51
N ALA A 295 -6.79 -3.20 23.28
CA ALA A 295 -6.10 -1.93 23.51
C ALA A 295 -6.63 -0.79 22.62
N VAL A 296 -6.92 -1.08 21.35
CA VAL A 296 -7.46 -0.12 20.39
C VAL A 296 -8.89 0.27 20.77
N ILE A 297 -9.78 -0.69 21.04
CA ILE A 297 -11.17 -0.41 21.44
C ILE A 297 -11.23 0.37 22.75
N ALA A 298 -10.42 0.00 23.75
CA ALA A 298 -10.35 0.72 25.03
C ALA A 298 -9.91 2.18 24.81
N SER A 299 -8.85 2.39 24.04
CA SER A 299 -8.35 3.74 23.76
C SER A 299 -9.32 4.56 22.91
N PHE A 300 -10.01 3.93 21.96
CA PHE A 300 -11.06 4.56 21.17
C PHE A 300 -12.28 4.94 22.03
N SER A 301 -12.67 4.08 22.97
CA SER A 301 -13.76 4.35 23.92
C SER A 301 -13.40 5.53 24.84
N ASP A 302 -12.17 5.56 25.37
CA ASP A 302 -11.67 6.67 26.19
C ASP A 302 -11.66 7.98 25.40
N PHE A 303 -11.15 7.95 24.16
CA PHE A 303 -11.14 9.12 23.28
C PHE A 303 -12.55 9.60 22.98
N SER A 304 -13.44 8.67 22.62
CA SER A 304 -14.85 8.99 22.35
C SER A 304 -15.53 9.57 23.57
N ARG A 305 -15.33 9.04 24.78
CA ARG A 305 -15.89 9.60 26.02
C ARG A 305 -15.38 11.01 26.32
N LYS A 306 -14.09 11.28 26.05
CA LYS A 306 -13.49 12.59 26.28
C LYS A 306 -13.94 13.64 25.28
N HIS A 307 -14.17 13.26 24.02
CA HIS A 307 -14.49 14.19 22.93
C HIS A 307 -15.98 14.22 22.55
N LEU A 308 -16.79 13.22 22.92
CA LEU A 308 -18.24 13.25 22.72
C LEU A 308 -18.89 14.53 23.28
N PRO A 309 -18.53 15.01 24.50
CA PRO A 309 -19.09 16.24 25.05
C PRO A 309 -18.80 17.45 24.14
N ILE A 310 -17.58 17.53 23.61
CA ILE A 310 -17.18 18.60 22.69
C ILE A 310 -17.97 18.51 21.38
N VAL A 311 -18.20 17.31 20.85
CA VAL A 311 -19.02 17.13 19.64
C VAL A 311 -20.50 17.43 19.90
N SER A 312 -21.04 17.07 21.07
CA SER A 312 -22.40 17.43 21.45
C SER A 312 -22.55 18.94 21.68
N ASP A 313 -21.53 19.59 22.24
CA ASP A 313 -21.51 21.03 22.47
C ASP A 313 -21.38 21.81 21.16
N ILE A 314 -20.55 21.34 20.22
CA ILE A 314 -20.48 21.90 18.85
C ILE A 314 -21.82 21.74 18.14
N ARG A 315 -22.45 20.57 18.24
CA ARG A 315 -23.78 20.34 17.66
C ARG A 315 -24.83 21.28 18.26
N GLY A 316 -24.80 21.46 19.58
CA GLY A 316 -25.68 22.39 20.32
C GLY A 316 -25.45 23.86 19.97
N ALA A 317 -24.18 24.26 19.80
CA ALA A 317 -23.82 25.59 19.33
C ALA A 317 -24.31 25.82 17.90
N PHE A 318 -24.16 24.83 17.02
CA PHE A 318 -24.62 24.93 15.63
C PHE A 318 -26.15 25.03 15.52
N THR A 319 -26.91 24.25 16.29
CA THR A 319 -28.38 24.42 16.35
C THR A 319 -28.80 25.76 16.94
N THR A 320 -28.07 26.29 17.93
CA THR A 320 -28.32 27.64 18.47
C THR A 320 -28.07 28.73 17.43
N ILE A 321 -27.01 28.61 16.63
CA ILE A 321 -26.72 29.54 15.54
C ILE A 321 -27.81 29.46 14.46
N ILE A 322 -28.19 28.25 14.02
CA ILE A 322 -29.24 28.06 13.01
C ILE A 322 -30.57 28.65 13.49
N SER A 323 -30.98 28.36 14.73
CA SER A 323 -32.23 28.90 15.29
C SER A 323 -32.24 30.43 15.41
N ARG A 324 -31.10 31.07 15.69
CA ARG A 324 -30.99 32.54 15.66
C ARG A 324 -31.14 33.08 14.24
N PHE A 325 -30.46 32.47 13.26
CA PHE A 325 -30.60 32.84 11.85
C PHE A 325 -32.03 32.67 11.33
N THR A 326 -32.72 31.59 11.69
CA THR A 326 -34.13 31.37 11.30
C THR A 326 -35.08 32.35 11.99
N ARG A 327 -34.74 32.83 13.20
CA ARG A 327 -35.56 33.81 13.92
C ARG A 327 -35.40 35.21 13.32
N GLU A 328 -34.19 35.60 12.95
CA GLU A 328 -33.92 36.88 12.28
C GLU A 328 -34.56 36.93 10.88
N SER A 329 -34.50 35.83 10.11
CA SER A 329 -35.17 35.78 8.80
C SER A 329 -36.70 35.87 8.86
N ASN A 330 -37.32 35.54 10.00
CA ASN A 330 -38.76 35.66 10.21
C ASN A 330 -39.20 37.04 10.74
N ILE A 331 -38.27 37.88 11.19
CA ILE A 331 -38.58 39.24 11.64
C ILE A 331 -38.66 40.19 10.44
N ASP A 332 -37.81 40.01 9.43
CA ASP A 332 -37.80 40.85 8.22
C ASP A 332 -38.99 40.58 7.26
N SER A 333 -39.64 39.42 7.35
CA SER A 333 -40.86 39.14 6.56
C SER A 333 -42.12 39.79 7.15
N SER A 334 -42.07 40.28 8.39
CA SER A 334 -43.21 40.92 9.05
C SER A 334 -43.23 42.46 8.95
N THR A 335 -42.17 43.07 8.40
CA THR A 335 -42.08 44.54 8.21
C THR A 335 -42.41 45.01 6.79
N VAL A 336 -42.78 44.12 5.87
CA VAL A 336 -43.16 44.45 4.48
C VAL A 336 -44.67 44.23 4.22
N SER A 337 -45.54 44.37 5.23
CA SER A 337 -47.00 44.29 5.02
C SER A 337 -47.75 45.62 5.10
N ASN A 338 -47.08 46.77 5.24
CA ASN A 338 -47.72 48.09 5.29
C ASN A 338 -47.11 49.08 4.27
N GLY A 339 -46.79 48.61 3.06
CA GLY A 339 -46.45 49.45 1.91
C GLY A 339 -47.61 49.49 0.92
N GLU A 340 -48.19 50.67 0.74
CA GLU A 340 -49.29 50.99 -0.16
C GLU A 340 -49.16 50.36 -1.55
N PHE A 341 -50.25 49.74 -1.99
CA PHE A 341 -50.45 49.22 -3.34
C PHE A 341 -50.66 50.40 -4.30
N VAL A 342 -49.57 50.94 -4.85
CA VAL A 342 -49.63 51.87 -5.98
C VAL A 342 -49.78 51.05 -7.27
N ASP A 343 -50.90 51.28 -7.92
CA ASP A 343 -51.35 50.62 -9.14
C ASP A 343 -50.49 51.09 -10.33
N THR A 344 -49.46 50.32 -10.69
CA THR A 344 -48.67 50.55 -11.91
C THR A 344 -48.57 49.29 -12.76
N LYS A 345 -49.39 49.29 -13.81
CA LYS A 345 -49.18 48.79 -15.18
C LYS A 345 -48.10 47.70 -15.38
N SER A 346 -48.60 46.53 -15.76
CA SER A 346 -48.04 45.52 -16.68
C SER A 346 -46.76 45.92 -17.42
N PRO A 347 -45.73 45.07 -17.30
CA PRO A 347 -45.06 44.62 -18.52
C PRO A 347 -44.83 43.09 -18.56
N GLU A 348 -45.07 42.57 -19.77
CA GLU A 348 -44.31 41.52 -20.45
C GLU A 348 -43.93 40.23 -19.70
N LYS A 349 -44.59 39.16 -20.14
CA LYS A 349 -44.15 37.76 -19.98
C LYS A 349 -42.77 37.57 -20.63
N ILE A 350 -41.72 37.53 -19.83
CA ILE A 350 -40.46 36.91 -20.22
C ILE A 350 -40.57 35.41 -19.94
N ASN A 351 -40.86 34.65 -20.99
CA ASN A 351 -40.69 33.19 -21.04
C ASN A 351 -39.19 32.87 -20.98
N VAL A 352 -38.66 32.59 -19.78
CA VAL A 352 -37.34 31.94 -19.66
C VAL A 352 -37.56 30.44 -19.81
N ASN A 353 -37.21 29.92 -20.99
CA ASN A 353 -37.14 28.50 -21.29
C ASN A 353 -36.19 27.81 -20.31
N ARG A 354 -36.76 27.00 -19.44
CA ARG A 354 -36.06 26.05 -18.56
C ARG A 354 -35.79 24.77 -19.35
N ALA A 355 -34.80 24.83 -20.24
CA ALA A 355 -34.37 23.68 -21.03
C ALA A 355 -32.86 23.75 -21.30
N GLU A 356 -32.04 23.63 -20.25
CA GLU A 356 -30.64 23.22 -20.34
C GLU A 356 -30.09 22.97 -18.93
N ALA A 357 -30.50 21.86 -18.33
CA ALA A 357 -29.88 21.31 -17.12
C ALA A 357 -30.17 19.81 -17.00
N VAL A 358 -30.06 19.08 -18.13
CA VAL A 358 -29.95 17.61 -18.15
C VAL A 358 -29.08 17.21 -19.34
N SER A 359 -27.77 17.44 -19.22
CA SER A 359 -26.76 16.61 -19.87
C SER A 359 -25.48 16.69 -19.02
N LEU A 360 -24.87 15.54 -18.74
CA LEU A 360 -23.78 15.28 -17.78
C LEU A 360 -24.21 14.91 -16.35
N ILE A 361 -24.97 13.82 -16.25
CA ILE A 361 -24.55 12.66 -15.42
C ILE A 361 -24.31 11.50 -16.37
#